data_AF-A0A174CIN9-F1
#
_entry.id   AF-A0A174CIN9-F1
#
_cell.length_a   1.000
_cell.length_b   1.000
_cell.length_c   1.000
_cell.angle_alpha   90.00
_cell.angle_beta   90.00
_cell.angle_gamma   90.00
#
_symmetry.space_group_name_H-M   'P 1'
#
loop_
_entity.id
_entity.type
_entity.pdbx_description
1 polymer ?
#
loop_
_entity_poly.entity_id
_entity_poly.type
_entity_poly.pdbx_seq_one_letter_code
_entity_poly.pdbx_strand_id
1 'polypeptide(L)'
;MKIAMANDYAGTKLKQEINAYLESEGHEVKDFSTYDEESCNLSDFVYLATKAMSTGECDCSIFVDGVGYDSAMIAIDTSHG
;
A
#
# COMPACT_ATOMS: atom_id res chain seq x y z
N MET A 1 -15.02 3.90 0.05
CA MET A 1 -14.26 2.74 0.56
C MET A 1 -13.03 3.26 1.26
N LYS A 2 -12.53 2.52 2.24
CA LYS A 2 -11.26 2.78 2.90
C LYS A 2 -10.18 1.88 2.31
N ILE A 3 -9.12 2.47 1.77
CA ILE A 3 -8.12 1.79 0.95
C ILE A 3 -6.76 1.90 1.64
N ALA A 4 -6.14 0.77 1.94
CA ALA A 4 -4.76 0.74 2.43
C ALA A 4 -3.79 0.91 1.26
N MET A 5 -2.75 1.73 1.40
CA MET A 5 -1.71 1.89 0.38
C MET A 5 -0.32 1.66 0.96
N ALA A 6 0.55 1.02 0.17
CA ALA A 6 1.98 0.94 0.46
C ALA A 6 2.81 1.07 -0.83
N ASN A 7 3.98 1.68 -0.75
CA ASN A 7 4.91 1.79 -1.87
C ASN A 7 6.38 1.60 -1.48
N ASP A 8 7.21 1.19 -2.44
CA ASP A 8 8.66 1.34 -2.34
C ASP A 8 9.08 2.74 -2.82
N TYR A 9 10.37 3.05 -2.79
CA TYR A 9 10.87 4.32 -3.28
C TYR A 9 10.41 4.66 -4.71
N ALA A 10 10.48 3.70 -5.64
CA ALA A 10 10.12 3.88 -7.03
C ALA A 10 8.62 4.19 -7.23
N GLY A 11 7.76 3.68 -6.35
CA GLY A 11 6.31 3.86 -6.41
C GLY A 11 5.78 5.19 -5.89
N THR A 12 6.61 6.01 -5.21
CA THR A 12 6.15 7.22 -4.48
C THR A 12 5.32 8.18 -5.34
N LYS A 13 5.83 8.52 -6.54
CA LYS A 13 5.16 9.47 -7.43
C LYS A 13 3.82 8.93 -7.92
N LEU A 14 3.81 7.68 -8.40
CA LEU A 14 2.59 7.05 -8.90
C LEU A 14 1.56 6.86 -7.78
N LYS A 15 2.00 6.50 -6.57
CA LYS A 15 1.13 6.42 -5.41
C LYS A 15 0.44 7.75 -5.10
N GLN A 16 1.14 8.88 -5.21
CA GLN A 16 0.53 10.20 -5.02
C GLN A 16 -0.55 10.51 -6.09
N GLU A 17 -0.30 10.16 -7.36
CA GLU A 17 -1.28 10.33 -8.44
C GLU A 17 -2.53 9.47 -8.21
N ILE A 18 -2.34 8.21 -7.80
CA ILE A 18 -3.43 7.29 -7.45
C ILE A 18 -4.19 7.80 -6.22
N ASN A 19 -3.49 8.28 -5.18
CA ASN A 19 -4.13 8.82 -3.97
C ASN A 19 -5.07 9.98 -4.32
N ALA A 20 -4.58 10.96 -5.09
CA ALA A 20 -5.37 12.11 -5.49
C ALA A 20 -6.61 11.70 -6.31
N TYR A 21 -6.47 10.71 -7.18
CA TYR A 21 -7.59 10.16 -7.94
C TYR A 21 -8.63 9.49 -7.03
N LEU A 22 -8.19 8.63 -6.12
CA LEU A 22 -9.08 7.91 -5.19
C LEU A 22 -9.83 8.87 -4.25
N GLU A 23 -9.15 9.87 -3.72
CA GLU A 23 -9.77 10.93 -2.91
C GLU A 23 -10.81 11.71 -3.72
N SER A 24 -10.54 12.01 -5.00
CA SER A 24 -11.48 12.71 -5.88
C SER A 24 -12.76 11.91 -6.18
N GLU A 25 -12.67 10.58 -6.15
CA GLU A 25 -13.79 9.66 -6.29
C GLU A 25 -14.51 9.38 -4.95
N GLY A 26 -14.09 10.03 -3.86
CA GLY A 26 -14.73 9.92 -2.53
C GLY A 26 -14.27 8.72 -1.70
N HIS A 27 -13.12 8.14 -2.01
CA HIS A 27 -12.49 7.10 -1.20
C HIS A 27 -11.61 7.71 -0.10
N GLU A 28 -11.47 7.00 1.02
CA GLU A 28 -10.51 7.32 2.07
C GLU A 28 -9.26 6.48 1.85
N VAL A 29 -8.08 7.10 1.82
CA VAL A 29 -6.81 6.38 1.68
C VAL A 29 -6.03 6.44 2.98
N LYS A 30 -5.57 5.27 3.43
CA LYS A 30 -4.64 5.11 4.55
C LYS A 30 -3.29 4.67 4.01
N ASP A 31 -2.34 5.60 3.96
CA ASP A 31 -0.97 5.34 3.50
C ASP A 31 -0.11 4.78 4.65
N PHE A 32 0.46 3.60 4.43
CA PHE A 32 1.35 2.91 5.38
C PHE A 32 2.83 3.09 5.03
N SER A 33 3.15 3.79 3.95
CA SER A 33 4.52 3.97 3.47
C SER A 33 5.25 5.07 4.24
N THR A 34 6.59 5.02 4.23
CA THR A 34 7.42 6.16 4.65
C THR A 34 7.74 7.08 3.47
N TYR A 35 7.91 8.38 3.75
CA TYR A 35 8.35 9.38 2.78
C TYR A 35 9.87 9.59 2.79
N ASP A 36 10.59 8.93 3.71
CA ASP A 36 12.05 9.06 3.86
C ASP A 36 12.78 7.92 3.13
N GLU A 37 13.74 8.30 2.27
CA GLU A 37 14.52 7.40 1.42
C GLU A 37 15.49 6.48 2.20
N GLU A 38 15.68 6.71 3.51
CA GLU A 38 16.83 6.15 4.25
C GLU A 38 16.64 4.71 4.78
N SER A 39 15.41 4.20 4.92
CA SER A 39 15.21 2.80 5.31
C SER A 39 13.77 2.35 5.06
N CYS A 40 13.49 2.06 3.80
CA CYS A 40 12.17 1.71 3.31
C CYS A 40 12.13 0.20 3.02
N ASN A 41 11.88 -0.64 4.03
CA ASN A 41 11.62 -2.06 3.82
C ASN A 41 10.20 -2.22 3.27
N LEU A 42 10.08 -2.39 1.94
CA LEU A 42 8.80 -2.61 1.27
C LEU A 42 7.93 -3.68 1.98
N SER A 43 8.56 -4.74 2.48
CA SER A 43 7.87 -5.81 3.22
C SER A 43 7.11 -5.33 4.46
N ASP A 44 7.66 -4.39 5.22
CA ASP A 44 7.00 -3.91 6.43
C ASP A 44 5.74 -3.11 6.07
N PHE A 45 5.80 -2.29 5.03
CA PHE A 45 4.66 -1.49 4.60
C PHE A 45 3.56 -2.33 3.94
N VAL A 46 3.94 -3.27 3.07
CA VAL A 46 2.98 -4.19 2.45
C VAL A 46 2.33 -5.08 3.50
N TYR A 47 3.08 -5.54 4.51
CA TYR A 47 2.53 -6.31 5.62
C TYR A 47 1.47 -5.50 6.40
N LEU A 48 1.81 -4.27 6.80
CA LEU A 48 0.89 -3.41 7.55
C LEU A 48 -0.39 -3.10 6.77
N ALA A 49 -0.27 -2.76 5.49
CA ALA A 49 -1.40 -2.48 4.62
C ALA A 49 -2.27 -3.73 4.36
N THR A 50 -1.65 -4.89 4.14
CA THR A 50 -2.38 -6.16 3.97
C THR A 50 -3.11 -6.56 5.24
N LYS A 51 -2.48 -6.36 6.41
CA LYS A 51 -3.11 -6.62 7.72
C LYS A 51 -4.30 -5.71 7.99
N ALA A 52 -4.21 -4.43 7.62
CA ALA A 52 -5.34 -3.51 7.74
C ALA A 52 -6.53 -3.96 6.89
N MET A 53 -6.27 -4.47 5.68
CA MET A 53 -7.30 -5.09 4.85
C MET A 53 -7.86 -6.38 5.48
N SER A 54 -7.01 -7.31 5.94
CA SER A 54 -7.45 -8.62 6.46
C SER A 54 -8.26 -8.51 7.75
N THR A 55 -7.97 -7.50 8.58
CA THR A 55 -8.69 -7.21 9.82
C THR A 55 -9.98 -6.40 9.62
N GLY A 56 -10.28 -5.99 8.38
CA GLY A 56 -11.44 -5.16 8.06
C GLY A 56 -11.29 -3.68 8.43
N GLU A 57 -10.08 -3.22 8.78
CA GLU A 57 -9.81 -1.79 8.92
C GLU A 57 -9.92 -1.05 7.56
N CYS A 58 -9.52 -1.72 6.48
CA CYS A 58 -9.64 -1.25 5.11
C CYS A 58 -10.40 -2.28 4.26
N ASP A 59 -11.12 -1.80 3.24
CA ASP A 59 -11.90 -2.64 2.33
C ASP A 59 -11.01 -3.36 1.31
N CYS A 60 -9.91 -2.71 0.90
CA CYS A 60 -8.91 -3.28 0.00
C CYS A 60 -7.52 -2.66 0.25
N SER A 61 -6.51 -3.22 -0.41
CA SER A 61 -5.14 -2.70 -0.41
C SER A 61 -4.60 -2.51 -1.83
N ILE A 62 -3.80 -1.46 -2.05
CA ILE A 62 -3.12 -1.15 -3.30
C ILE A 62 -1.62 -0.99 -3.02
N PHE A 63 -0.80 -1.70 -3.78
CA PHE A 63 0.65 -1.63 -3.66
C PHE A 63 1.26 -1.04 -4.93
N VAL A 64 2.25 -0.17 -4.75
CA VAL A 64 2.95 0.49 -5.86
C VAL A 64 4.44 0.32 -5.66
N ASP A 65 5.09 -0.50 -6.47
CA ASP A 65 6.54 -0.65 -6.45
C ASP A 65 7.10 -0.62 -7.88
N GLY A 66 8.42 -0.70 -8.04
CA GLY A 66 9.05 -0.58 -9.36
C GLY A 66 8.54 -1.57 -10.43
N VAL A 67 8.12 -2.79 -10.06
CA VAL A 67 7.75 -3.87 -11.01
C VAL A 67 6.45 -4.61 -10.68
N GLY A 68 5.95 -4.48 -9.46
CA GLY A 68 4.74 -5.09 -8.89
C GLY A 68 4.87 -6.51 -8.35
N TYR A 69 6.01 -7.19 -8.57
CA TYR A 69 6.16 -8.60 -8.18
C TYR A 69 6.41 -8.81 -6.69
N ASP A 70 7.30 -8.00 -6.11
CA ASP A 70 7.72 -8.18 -4.72
C ASP A 70 6.55 -7.89 -3.77
N SER A 71 5.84 -6.78 -3.97
CA SER A 71 4.63 -6.47 -3.20
C SER A 71 3.53 -7.52 -3.35
N ALA A 72 3.31 -8.05 -4.56
CA ALA A 72 2.32 -9.11 -4.77
C ALA A 72 2.66 -10.39 -4.00
N MET A 73 3.94 -10.80 -3.99
CA MET A 73 4.39 -11.97 -3.25
C MET A 73 4.22 -11.79 -1.74
N ILE A 74 4.58 -10.61 -1.21
CA ILE A 74 4.45 -10.30 0.23
C ILE A 74 2.97 -10.26 0.66
N ALA A 75 2.09 -9.73 -0.20
CA ALA A 75 0.67 -9.68 0.07
C ALA A 75 0.04 -11.09 0.17
N ILE A 76 0.44 -12.02 -0.70
CA ILE A 76 -0.05 -13.42 -0.69
C ILE A 76 0.39 -14.14 0.60
N ASP A 77 1.62 -13.93 1.05
CA ASP A 77 2.11 -14.55 2.29
C ASP A 77 1.33 -14.02 3.51
N THR A 78 1.01 -12.73 3.49
CA THR A 78 0.33 -12.05 4.61
C THR A 78 -1.18 -12.29 4.65
N SER A 79 -1.83 -12.69 3.55
CA SER A 79 -3.28 -12.91 3.48
C SER A 79 -3.78 -14.19 4.16
N HIS A 80 -2.87 -15.06 4.62
CA HIS A 80 -3.19 -16.32 5.29
C HIS A 80 -3.23 -16.23 6.83
N GLY A 81 -3.15 -15.02 7.37
CA GLY A 81 -3.25 -14.75 8.82
C GLY A 81 -4.68 -14.73 9.35
#